data_AF-A0A1X7T711-F1
#
_entry.id   AF-A0A1X7T711-F1
#
_cell.length_a   1.000
_cell.length_b   1.000
_cell.length_c   1.000
_cell.angle_alpha   90.00
_cell.angle_beta   90.00
_cell.angle_gamma   90.00
#
_symmetry.space_group_name_H-M   'P 1'
#
loop_
_entity.id
_entity.type
_entity.pdbx_description
1 polymer ?
#
loop_
_entity_poly.entity_id
_entity_poly.type
_entity_poly.pdbx_seq_one_letter_code
_entity_poly.pdbx_strand_id
1 'polypeptide(L)'
;MASQTESLSDALLEALAEKGRVDSYEYATSVGKNHQDVVGAVKSLESFGDVIKTEQKQTELWELTEEGKEIAENGSHEVRLFEAVDQSNGTPQNELMVSLM
;
A
#
# COMPACT_ATOMS: atom_id res chain seq x y z
N MET A 1 30.46 7.82 -28.79
CA MET A 1 29.44 6.78 -28.55
C MET A 1 28.32 7.47 -27.82
N ALA A 2 27.17 7.65 -28.47
CA ALA A 2 26.14 8.58 -28.03
C ALA A 2 25.51 8.10 -26.72
N SER A 3 25.65 8.93 -25.69
CA SER A 3 24.85 8.89 -24.46
C SER A 3 23.39 9.11 -24.84
N GLN A 4 22.68 8.04 -25.17
CA GLN A 4 21.22 8.08 -25.21
C GLN A 4 20.75 8.13 -23.76
N THR A 5 19.97 9.16 -23.41
CA THR A 5 19.17 9.13 -22.20
C THR A 5 18.28 7.91 -22.31
N GLU A 6 18.62 6.85 -21.59
CA GLU A 6 17.93 5.56 -21.67
C GLU A 6 16.46 5.77 -21.31
N SER A 7 15.57 5.45 -22.26
CA SER A 7 14.15 5.62 -22.03
C SER A 7 13.69 4.59 -20.99
N LEU A 8 12.64 4.90 -20.24
CA LEU A 8 12.09 3.94 -19.27
C LEU A 8 11.67 2.62 -19.94
N SER A 9 11.25 2.68 -21.20
CA SER A 9 10.91 1.53 -22.03
C SER A 9 12.14 0.66 -22.32
N ASP A 10 13.29 1.26 -22.64
CA ASP A 10 14.53 0.50 -22.91
C ASP A 10 14.99 -0.23 -21.64
N ALA A 11 15.05 0.47 -20.51
CA ALA A 11 15.42 -0.12 -19.23
C ALA A 11 14.47 -1.27 -18.80
N LEU A 12 13.16 -1.14 -19.11
CA LEU A 12 12.19 -2.21 -18.87
C LEU A 12 12.45 -3.44 -19.74
N LEU A 13 12.76 -3.24 -21.03
CA LEU A 13 13.08 -4.34 -21.94
C LEU A 13 14.37 -5.05 -21.53
N GLU A 14 15.38 -4.32 -21.09
CA GLU A 14 16.61 -4.91 -20.55
C GLU A 14 16.35 -5.73 -19.28
N ALA A 15 15.57 -5.19 -18.35
CA ALA A 15 15.18 -5.92 -17.14
C ALA A 15 14.37 -7.20 -17.47
N LEU A 16 13.52 -7.13 -18.48
CA LEU A 16 12.74 -8.29 -18.96
C LEU A 16 13.65 -9.32 -19.63
N ALA A 17 14.64 -8.89 -20.40
CA ALA A 17 15.62 -9.77 -21.04
C ALA A 17 16.50 -10.51 -20.01
N GLU A 18 16.88 -9.83 -18.93
CA GLU A 18 17.70 -10.43 -17.85
C GLU A 18 16.88 -11.40 -16.97
N LYS A 19 15.67 -11.00 -16.56
CA LYS A 19 14.88 -11.71 -15.54
C LYS A 19 13.81 -12.63 -16.10
N GLY A 20 13.46 -12.49 -17.38
CA GLY A 20 12.38 -13.20 -18.07
C GLY A 20 10.97 -12.75 -17.69
N ARG A 21 10.76 -12.25 -16.46
CA ARG A 21 9.51 -11.66 -15.97
C ARG A 21 9.82 -10.53 -15.00
N VAL A 22 9.03 -9.46 -15.07
CA VAL A 22 9.17 -8.29 -14.21
C VAL A 22 7.79 -7.91 -13.68
N ASP A 23 7.70 -7.68 -12.37
CA ASP A 23 6.56 -7.05 -11.73
C ASP A 23 6.74 -5.52 -11.78
N SER A 24 5.76 -4.80 -12.32
CA SER A 24 5.86 -3.35 -12.55
C SER A 24 5.90 -2.54 -11.26
N TYR A 25 5.33 -3.06 -10.17
CA TYR A 25 5.38 -2.44 -8.85
C TYR A 25 6.76 -2.64 -8.23
N GLU A 26 7.24 -3.89 -8.18
CA GLU A 26 8.57 -4.21 -7.64
C GLU A 26 9.69 -3.49 -8.42
N TYR A 27 9.57 -3.44 -9.75
CA TYR A 27 10.52 -2.71 -10.59
C TYR A 27 10.55 -1.22 -10.24
N ALA A 28 9.39 -0.55 -10.20
CA ALA A 28 9.28 0.87 -9.86
C ALA A 28 9.93 1.18 -8.51
N THR A 29 9.67 0.35 -7.49
CA THR A 29 10.28 0.46 -6.16
C THR A 29 11.80 0.29 -6.24
N SER A 30 12.30 -0.72 -6.99
CA SER A 30 13.74 -1.01 -7.09
C SER A 30 14.55 0.11 -7.75
N VAL A 31 13.95 0.84 -8.69
CA VAL A 31 14.61 1.95 -9.41
C VAL A 31 14.22 3.32 -8.86
N GLY A 32 13.43 3.38 -7.78
CA GLY A 32 12.99 4.64 -7.15
C GLY A 32 12.13 5.52 -8.06
N LYS A 33 11.34 4.94 -8.97
CA LYS A 33 10.46 5.67 -9.90
C LYS A 33 9.00 5.60 -9.47
N ASN A 34 8.20 6.57 -9.90
CA ASN A 34 6.76 6.53 -9.70
C ASN A 34 6.18 5.32 -10.47
N HIS A 35 5.32 4.56 -9.80
CA HIS A 35 4.70 3.37 -10.40
C HIS A 35 3.87 3.71 -11.65
N GLN A 36 3.22 4.88 -11.70
CA GLN A 36 2.43 5.29 -12.87
C GLN A 36 3.30 5.55 -14.10
N ASP A 37 4.53 6.05 -13.94
CA ASP A 37 5.46 6.24 -15.06
C ASP A 37 5.85 4.88 -15.66
N VAL A 38 6.12 3.89 -14.80
CA VAL A 38 6.42 2.50 -15.21
C VAL A 38 5.23 1.88 -15.93
N VAL A 39 4.02 2.00 -15.38
CA VAL A 39 2.79 1.50 -16.02
C VAL A 39 2.56 2.20 -17.37
N GLY A 40 2.85 3.50 -17.47
CA GLY A 40 2.78 4.25 -18.74
C GLY A 40 3.74 3.70 -19.80
N ALA A 41 4.98 3.41 -19.41
CA ALA A 41 5.97 2.79 -20.31
C ALA A 41 5.56 1.37 -20.72
N VAL A 42 5.03 0.55 -19.80
CA VAL A 42 4.48 -0.78 -20.11
C VAL A 42 3.36 -0.67 -21.14
N LYS A 43 2.39 0.23 -20.95
CA LYS A 43 1.30 0.46 -21.91
C LYS A 43 1.80 0.96 -23.27
N SER A 44 2.84 1.80 -23.27
CA SER A 44 3.48 2.22 -24.52
C SER A 44 4.10 1.03 -25.24
N LEU A 45 4.79 0.13 -24.52
CA LEU A 45 5.37 -1.09 -25.09
C LEU A 45 4.29 -2.03 -25.64
N GLU A 46 3.17 -2.22 -24.93
CA GLU A 46 2.02 -3.01 -25.41
C GLU A 46 1.40 -2.42 -26.69
N SER A 47 1.42 -1.10 -26.85
CA SER A 47 0.86 -0.45 -28.05
C SER A 47 1.61 -0.80 -29.35
N PHE A 48 2.86 -1.27 -29.25
CA PHE A 48 3.64 -1.75 -30.38
C PHE A 48 3.30 -3.19 -30.80
N GLY A 49 2.30 -3.82 -30.17
CA GLY A 49 1.84 -5.17 -30.49
C GLY A 49 2.53 -6.23 -29.64
N ASP A 50 3.00 -7.32 -30.25
CA ASP A 50 3.52 -8.51 -29.55
C ASP A 50 4.98 -8.35 -29.08
N VAL A 51 5.36 -7.16 -28.62
CA VAL A 51 6.71 -6.87 -28.09
C VAL A 51 6.87 -7.43 -26.68
N ILE A 52 5.83 -7.31 -25.86
CA ILE A 52 5.75 -7.87 -24.50
C ILE A 52 4.38 -8.48 -24.28
N LYS A 53 4.30 -9.41 -23.32
CA LYS A 53 3.04 -9.91 -22.77
C LYS A 53 2.91 -9.45 -21.34
N THR A 54 1.74 -8.96 -20.99
CA THR A 54 1.42 -8.52 -19.63
C THR A 54 0.30 -9.37 -19.04
N GLU A 55 0.33 -9.51 -17.73
CA GLU A 55 -0.74 -10.13 -16.95
C GLU A 55 -1.07 -9.15 -15.82
N GLN A 56 -2.36 -8.89 -15.59
CA GLN A 56 -2.76 -8.11 -14.42
C GLN A 56 -2.60 -8.97 -13.17
N LYS A 57 -1.86 -8.43 -12.20
CA LYS A 57 -1.69 -9.01 -10.88
C LYS A 57 -2.37 -8.12 -9.86
N GLN A 58 -3.37 -8.65 -9.16
CA GLN A 58 -4.03 -7.99 -8.03
C GLN A 58 -3.50 -8.61 -6.73
N THR A 59 -3.18 -7.76 -5.76
CA THR A 59 -2.80 -8.18 -4.41
C THR A 59 -3.82 -7.61 -3.44
N GLU A 60 -4.35 -8.46 -2.56
CA GLU A 60 -5.27 -8.07 -1.49
C GLU A 60 -4.53 -8.16 -0.17
N LEU A 61 -4.59 -7.09 0.62
CA LEU A 61 -3.95 -6.96 1.92
C LEU A 61 -5.01 -6.61 2.95
N TRP A 62 -4.85 -7.11 4.17
CA TRP A 62 -5.65 -6.70 5.30
C TRP A 62 -4.97 -5.50 5.96
N GLU A 63 -5.69 -4.40 6.07
CA GLU A 63 -5.25 -3.22 6.80
C GLU A 63 -6.23 -2.91 7.93
N LEU A 64 -5.73 -2.37 9.04
CA LEU A 64 -6.60 -1.89 10.09
C LEU A 64 -7.39 -0.68 9.59
N THR A 65 -8.68 -0.67 9.87
CA THR A 65 -9.50 0.55 9.77
C THR A 65 -8.97 1.61 10.74
N GLU A 66 -9.39 2.85 10.60
CA GLU A 66 -9.01 3.91 11.57
C GLU A 66 -9.43 3.53 13.00
N GLU A 67 -10.64 2.99 13.17
CA GLU A 67 -11.09 2.42 14.45
C GLU A 67 -10.21 1.25 14.91
N GLY A 68 -9.84 0.35 14.01
CA GLY A 68 -8.94 -0.77 14.31
C GLY A 68 -7.56 -0.32 14.78
N LYS A 69 -7.03 0.77 14.21
CA LYS A 69 -5.77 1.38 14.67
C LYS A 69 -5.93 1.97 16.07
N GLU A 70 -7.00 2.71 16.31
CA GLU A 70 -7.31 3.28 17.63
C GLU A 70 -7.43 2.19 18.70
N ILE A 71 -8.15 1.10 18.40
CA ILE A 71 -8.32 -0.05 19.29
C ILE A 71 -6.99 -0.76 19.54
N ALA A 72 -6.17 -0.94 18.51
CA ALA A 72 -4.86 -1.58 18.64
C ALA A 72 -3.89 -0.76 19.52
N GLU A 73 -3.99 0.57 19.47
CA GLU A 73 -3.14 1.48 20.25
C GLU A 73 -3.66 1.71 21.68
N ASN A 74 -4.97 1.91 21.85
CA ASN A 74 -5.57 2.38 23.10
C ASN A 74 -6.44 1.33 23.82
N GLY A 75 -6.55 0.13 23.26
CA GLY A 75 -7.49 -0.89 23.74
C GLY A 75 -8.92 -0.68 23.21
N SER A 76 -9.74 -1.73 23.31
CA SER A 76 -11.12 -1.68 22.82
C SER A 76 -11.99 -0.71 23.63
N HIS A 77 -13.12 -0.29 23.05
CA HIS A 77 -14.08 0.56 23.74
C HIS A 77 -14.55 -0.05 25.07
N GLU A 78 -14.70 -1.38 25.15
CA GLU A 78 -15.06 -2.09 26.37
C GLU A 78 -13.96 -2.08 27.43
N VAL A 79 -12.70 -2.25 27.02
CA VAL A 79 -11.56 -2.19 27.95
C VAL A 79 -11.44 -0.79 28.54
N ARG A 80 -11.50 0.24 27.69
CA ARG A 80 -11.42 1.63 28.14
C ARG A 80 -12.59 2.00 29.06
N LEU A 81 -13.79 1.53 28.75
CA LEU A 81 -14.95 1.72 29.62
C LEU A 81 -14.75 1.04 30.98
N PHE A 82 -14.27 -0.19 30.98
CA PHE A 82 -14.00 -0.94 32.21
C PHE A 82 -12.97 -0.22 33.10
N GLU A 83 -11.89 0.28 32.50
CA GLU A 83 -10.84 1.03 33.20
C GLU A 83 -11.31 2.39 33.72
N ALA A 84 -12.29 3.01 33.06
CA ALA A 84 -12.86 4.30 33.49
C ALA A 84 -13.82 4.18 34.70
N VAL A 85 -14.30 2.98 35.04
CA VAL A 85 -15.18 2.75 36.18
C VAL A 85 -14.37 2.68 37.48
N ASP A 86 -14.74 3.50 38.48
CA ASP A 86 -14.16 3.41 39.82
C ASP A 86 -14.53 2.06 40.44
N GLN A 87 -13.51 1.24 40.72
CA GLN A 87 -13.69 -0.14 41.16
C GLN A 87 -14.21 -0.25 42.60
N SER A 88 -14.14 0.82 43.41
CA SER A 88 -14.56 0.81 44.81
C SER A 88 -15.98 1.35 44.99
N ASN A 89 -16.32 2.42 44.27
CA ASN A 89 -17.56 3.18 44.47
C ASN A 89 -18.50 3.12 43.25
N GLY A 90 -18.02 2.61 42.12
CA GLY A 90 -18.69 2.73 40.83
C GLY A 90 -18.66 4.17 40.29
N THR A 91 -18.98 4.33 39.00
CA THR A 91 -19.09 5.64 38.35
C THR A 91 -20.48 5.78 37.72
N PRO A 92 -21.22 6.87 37.96
CA PRO A 92 -22.50 7.14 37.29
C PRO A 92 -22.36 7.15 35.77
N GLN A 93 -23.34 6.55 35.07
CA GLN A 93 -23.29 6.40 33.60
C GLN A 93 -23.15 7.75 32.87
N ASN A 94 -23.83 8.79 33.32
CA ASN A 94 -23.78 10.12 32.70
C ASN A 94 -22.38 10.75 32.79
N GLU A 95 -21.58 10.41 33.80
CA GLU A 95 -20.21 10.90 33.94
C GLU A 95 -19.26 10.17 33.00
N LEU A 96 -19.42 8.85 32.85
CA LEU A 96 -18.65 8.03 31.90
C LEU A 96 -18.89 8.46 30.45
N MET A 97 -20.14 8.76 30.10
CA MET A 97 -20.53 9.16 28.73
C MET A 97 -19.92 10.50 28.31
N VAL A 98 -19.59 11.41 29.24
CA VAL A 98 -18.94 12.69 28.95
C VAL A 98 -17.42 12.53 28.80
N SER A 99 -16.83 11.54 29.47
CA SER A 99 -15.37 11.32 29.46
C SER A 99 -14.86 10.42 28.34
N LEU A 100 -15.76 9.70 27.64
CA LEU A 100 -15.44 8.71 26.59
C LEU A 100 -15.89 9.15 25.18
N MET A 101 -16.45 10.36 25.05
CA MET A 101 -16.68 11.07 23.79
C MET A 101 -15.47 11.92 23.42
#